data_AF-A0A7C2DLI0-F1
#
_entry.id   AF-A0A7C2DLI0-F1
#
_cell.length_a   1.000
_cell.length_b   1.000
_cell.length_c   1.000
_cell.angle_alpha   90.00
_cell.angle_beta   90.00
_cell.angle_gamma   90.00
#
_symmetry.space_group_name_H-M   'P 1'
#
loop_
_entity.id
_entity.type
_entity.pdbx_description
1 polymer ?
#
loop_
_entity_poly.entity_id
_entity_poly.type
_entity_poly.pdbx_seq_one_letter_code
_entity_poly.pdbx_strand_id
1 'polypeptide(L)'
;MDAYQAIIARIETLARARGLSFDPVYFRMTDSDELAEVASMGLPNRFIHWYWGGAYKELVTQQGKEVFSILELVLNTRPGYAFLRQSNTYLQNVLVIAHVFGHLDFFKNNHWYRKSNKNMLNEAELHARLIRRCAERYGRERVEGLLDALLAVATTVNAFERNPEARRRRLIYYLEERAPLEEWERHLLQSVREEAEYFDLIQRTHIINEGWATFVEA
;
A
#
# COMPACT_ATOMS: atom_id res chain seq x y z
N MET A 1 13.28 1.22 19.56
CA MET A 1 13.73 2.05 18.40
C MET A 1 15.08 2.70 18.66
N ASP A 2 15.39 3.09 19.90
CA ASP A 2 16.61 3.82 20.27
C ASP A 2 17.91 3.17 19.77
N ALA A 3 18.00 1.84 19.83
CA ALA A 3 19.15 1.08 19.32
C ALA A 3 19.44 1.29 17.81
N TYR A 4 18.45 1.73 17.02
CA TYR A 4 18.58 1.92 15.58
C TYR A 4 18.71 3.39 15.16
N GLN A 5 18.47 4.37 16.04
CA GLN A 5 18.47 5.79 15.64
C GLN A 5 19.82 6.23 15.04
N ALA A 6 20.92 5.86 15.71
CA ALA A 6 22.26 6.20 15.25
C ALA A 6 22.61 5.57 13.90
N ILE A 7 22.22 4.30 13.69
CA ILE A 7 22.51 3.59 12.44
C ILE A 7 21.61 4.07 11.30
N ILE A 8 20.34 4.40 11.56
CA ILE A 8 19.43 5.01 10.57
C ILE A 8 20.04 6.31 10.05
N ALA A 9 20.47 7.22 10.93
CA ALA A 9 21.08 8.49 10.53
C ALA A 9 22.37 8.29 9.70
N ARG A 10 23.19 7.30 10.08
CA ARG A 10 24.43 6.96 9.36
C ARG A 10 24.13 6.40 7.96
N ILE A 11 23.17 5.47 7.85
CA ILE A 11 22.75 4.89 6.57
C ILE A 11 22.10 5.96 5.70
N GLU A 12 21.24 6.81 6.25
CA GLU A 12 20.62 7.91 5.51
C GLU A 12 21.68 8.84 4.91
N THR A 13 22.68 9.23 5.71
CA THR A 13 23.79 10.06 5.25
C THR A 13 24.56 9.38 4.12
N LEU A 14 24.84 8.08 4.25
CA LEU A 14 25.52 7.29 3.24
C LEU A 14 24.68 7.20 1.95
N ALA A 15 23.40 6.90 2.05
CA ALA A 15 22.49 6.79 0.91
C ALA A 15 22.44 8.11 0.12
N ARG A 16 22.32 9.25 0.81
CA ARG A 16 22.38 10.57 0.16
C ARG A 16 23.74 10.85 -0.47
N ALA A 17 24.84 10.47 0.18
CA ALA A 17 26.19 10.60 -0.37
C ALA A 17 26.41 9.74 -1.63
N ARG A 18 25.68 8.63 -1.77
CA ARG A 18 25.64 7.78 -2.99
C ARG A 18 24.63 8.24 -4.04
N GLY A 19 24.01 9.41 -3.84
CA GLY A 19 23.12 10.02 -4.83
C GLY A 19 21.65 9.61 -4.74
N LEU A 20 21.25 8.80 -3.75
CA LEU A 20 19.85 8.47 -3.54
C LEU A 20 19.08 9.71 -3.08
N SER A 21 17.90 9.91 -3.66
CA SER A 21 16.97 10.98 -3.38
C SER A 21 15.63 10.38 -2.94
N PHE A 22 15.29 10.58 -1.67
CA PHE A 22 14.05 10.10 -1.08
C PHE A 22 13.41 11.16 -0.16
N ASP A 23 12.14 10.94 0.18
CA ASP A 23 11.39 11.73 1.15
C ASP A 23 11.73 11.29 2.59
N PRO A 24 11.46 12.11 3.63
CA PRO A 24 11.69 11.71 5.01
C PRO A 24 10.94 10.42 5.36
N VAL A 25 11.55 9.58 6.20
CA VAL A 25 11.00 8.28 6.59
C VAL A 25 10.81 8.18 8.10
N TYR A 26 9.67 7.61 8.50
CA TYR A 26 9.42 7.19 9.86
C TYR A 26 9.52 5.67 9.97
N PHE A 27 10.52 5.20 10.71
CA PHE A 27 10.64 3.80 11.08
C PHE A 27 9.82 3.50 12.33
N ARG A 28 8.97 2.48 12.26
CA ARG A 28 8.23 1.95 13.39
C ARG A 28 8.65 0.51 13.64
N MET A 29 8.86 0.16 14.90
CA MET A 29 9.09 -1.21 15.31
C MET A 29 7.73 -1.87 15.59
N THR A 30 7.48 -3.03 14.99
CA THR A 30 6.22 -3.78 15.12
C THR A 30 6.49 -5.25 15.43
N ASP A 31 5.55 -5.89 16.11
CA ASP A 31 5.54 -7.34 16.20
C ASP A 31 5.05 -7.97 14.87
N SER A 32 4.91 -9.29 14.83
CA SER A 32 4.53 -10.01 13.60
C SER A 32 3.04 -9.88 13.30
N ASP A 33 2.21 -9.79 14.34
CA ASP A 33 0.76 -9.77 14.22
C ASP A 33 0.30 -8.38 13.74
N GLU A 34 0.86 -7.31 14.33
CA GLU A 34 0.69 -5.93 13.85
C GLU A 34 1.13 -5.80 12.39
N LEU A 35 2.28 -6.39 12.02
CA LEU A 35 2.79 -6.32 10.66
C LEU A 35 1.86 -7.06 9.68
N ALA A 36 1.35 -8.24 10.06
CA ALA A 36 0.38 -8.99 9.27
C ALA A 36 -0.94 -8.23 9.11
N GLU A 37 -1.40 -7.56 10.16
CA GLU A 37 -2.59 -6.71 10.14
C GLU A 37 -2.43 -5.58 9.12
N VAL A 38 -1.36 -4.78 9.23
CA VAL A 38 -1.10 -3.69 8.27
C VAL A 38 -0.91 -4.23 6.85
N ALA A 39 -0.19 -5.34 6.67
CA ALA A 39 0.04 -5.95 5.36
C ALA A 39 -1.26 -6.46 4.70
N SER A 40 -2.16 -7.06 5.49
CA SER A 40 -3.45 -7.60 5.01
C SER A 40 -4.41 -6.52 4.52
N MET A 41 -4.47 -5.39 5.23
CA MET A 41 -5.26 -4.25 4.81
C MET A 41 -4.54 -3.44 3.73
N GLY A 42 -3.20 -3.46 3.72
CA GLY A 42 -2.32 -2.66 2.87
C GLY A 42 -2.20 -1.19 3.32
N LEU A 43 -3.17 -0.68 4.08
CA LEU A 43 -3.18 0.66 4.67
C LEU A 43 -3.75 0.57 6.11
N PRO A 44 -3.13 1.20 7.13
CA PRO A 44 -3.57 1.14 8.53
C PRO A 44 -5.03 1.56 8.79
N ASN A 45 -5.54 2.61 8.15
CA ASN A 45 -6.88 3.17 8.40
C ASN A 45 -7.89 2.84 7.31
N ARG A 46 -7.74 1.69 6.65
CA ARG A 46 -8.60 1.28 5.54
C ARG A 46 -10.00 0.91 6.00
N PHE A 47 -10.97 0.92 5.09
CA PHE A 47 -12.33 0.47 5.39
C PHE A 47 -12.35 -1.02 5.75
N ILE A 48 -13.21 -1.38 6.71
CA ILE A 48 -13.33 -2.75 7.22
C ILE A 48 -14.22 -3.55 6.26
N HIS A 49 -13.73 -4.72 5.85
CA HIS A 49 -14.45 -5.65 4.98
C HIS A 49 -13.92 -7.07 5.21
N TRP A 50 -14.79 -8.09 5.08
CA TRP A 50 -14.42 -9.48 5.34
C TRP A 50 -13.29 -9.99 4.42
N TYR A 51 -13.19 -9.43 3.20
CA TYR A 51 -12.11 -9.69 2.25
C TYR A 51 -10.71 -9.51 2.88
N TRP A 52 -10.51 -8.46 3.70
CA TRP A 52 -9.23 -8.21 4.39
C TRP A 52 -8.95 -9.27 5.47
N GLY A 53 -9.98 -9.75 6.15
CA GLY A 53 -9.86 -10.85 7.11
C GLY A 53 -9.43 -12.17 6.46
N GLY A 54 -9.90 -12.43 5.23
CA GLY A 54 -9.43 -13.53 4.41
C GLY A 54 -7.93 -13.42 4.09
N ALA A 55 -7.51 -12.24 3.63
CA ALA A 55 -6.10 -11.95 3.33
C ALA A 55 -5.21 -12.05 4.58
N TYR A 56 -5.67 -11.56 5.73
CA TYR A 56 -4.98 -11.68 7.01
C TYR A 56 -4.74 -13.13 7.39
N LYS A 57 -5.78 -13.97 7.34
CA LYS A 57 -5.68 -15.40 7.64
C LYS A 57 -4.67 -16.09 6.74
N GLU A 58 -4.64 -15.75 5.45
CA GLU A 58 -3.67 -16.29 4.52
C GLU A 58 -2.24 -15.87 4.87
N LEU A 59 -2.00 -14.57 5.13
CA LEU A 59 -0.69 -14.05 5.51
C LEU A 59 -0.15 -14.70 6.79
N VAL A 60 -0.95 -14.77 7.85
CA VAL A 60 -0.54 -15.42 9.12
C VAL A 60 -0.22 -16.90 8.89
N THR A 61 -1.03 -17.59 8.07
CA THR A 61 -0.79 -19.00 7.72
C THR A 61 0.52 -19.20 6.95
N GLN A 62 0.90 -18.23 6.11
CA GLN A 62 2.15 -18.26 5.37
C GLN A 62 3.35 -17.91 6.27
N GLN A 63 3.23 -16.93 7.16
CA GLN A 63 4.29 -16.53 8.10
C GLN A 63 4.70 -17.63 9.08
N GLY A 64 3.80 -18.56 9.39
CA GLY A 64 4.12 -19.75 10.20
C GLY A 64 5.01 -20.78 9.48
N LYS A 65 5.30 -20.60 8.19
CA LYS A 65 6.16 -21.49 7.39
C LYS A 65 7.56 -20.89 7.30
N GLU A 66 8.60 -21.71 7.52
CA GLU A 66 10.01 -21.26 7.55
C GLU A 66 10.49 -20.53 6.27
N VAL A 67 9.78 -20.70 5.15
CA VAL A 67 10.16 -20.18 3.83
C VAL A 67 9.65 -18.74 3.59
N PHE A 68 8.66 -18.27 4.35
CA PHE A 68 8.02 -16.97 4.08
C PHE A 68 8.00 -16.10 5.32
N SER A 69 8.86 -15.07 5.35
CA SER A 69 8.83 -14.04 6.39
C SER A 69 8.85 -12.66 5.76
N ILE A 70 7.92 -11.81 6.20
CA ILE A 70 7.91 -10.39 5.82
C ILE A 70 9.02 -9.72 6.62
N LEU A 71 10.10 -9.35 5.95
CA LEU A 71 11.22 -8.65 6.59
C LEU A 71 10.90 -7.16 6.80
N GLU A 72 10.17 -6.58 5.84
CA GLU A 72 9.77 -5.19 5.86
C GLU A 72 8.39 -4.95 5.28
N LEU A 73 7.78 -3.83 5.68
CA LEU A 73 6.65 -3.23 5.00
C LEU A 73 6.94 -1.74 4.84
N VAL A 74 6.84 -1.22 3.62
CA VAL A 74 7.04 0.20 3.33
C VAL A 74 5.80 0.78 2.67
N LEU A 75 5.28 1.87 3.23
CA LEU A 75 4.17 2.62 2.67
C LEU A 75 4.69 3.89 2.00
N ASN A 76 4.36 4.04 0.73
CA ASN A 76 4.70 5.22 -0.04
C ASN A 76 3.76 6.39 0.25
N THR A 77 4.04 7.07 1.36
CA THR A 77 3.43 8.35 1.70
C THR A 77 4.47 9.44 1.86
N ARG A 78 4.03 10.67 2.11
CA ARG A 78 4.92 11.78 2.45
C ARG A 78 4.58 12.30 3.85
N PRO A 79 5.34 11.95 4.90
CA PRO A 79 6.57 11.14 4.90
C PRO A 79 6.31 9.64 4.67
N GLY A 80 7.34 8.90 4.26
CA GLY A 80 7.25 7.45 4.07
C GLY A 80 7.21 6.73 5.42
N TYR A 81 6.46 5.64 5.51
CA TYR A 81 6.44 4.79 6.71
C TYR A 81 7.10 3.47 6.41
N ALA A 82 8.00 3.03 7.29
CA ALA A 82 8.64 1.73 7.21
C ALA A 82 8.46 0.98 8.52
N PHE A 83 8.02 -0.26 8.44
CA PHE A 83 7.79 -1.12 9.60
C PHE A 83 8.90 -2.18 9.67
N LEU A 84 9.60 -2.18 10.80
CA LEU A 84 10.65 -3.12 11.15
C LEU A 84 10.10 -4.18 12.11
N ARG A 85 10.55 -5.41 11.97
CA ARG A 85 10.09 -6.52 12.82
C ARG A 85 10.96 -6.66 14.07
N GLN A 86 10.31 -6.81 15.23
CA GLN A 86 11.01 -6.97 16.52
C GLN A 86 11.84 -8.25 16.63
N SER A 87 11.37 -9.33 16.02
CA SER A 87 12.02 -10.64 16.08
C SER A 87 13.16 -10.81 15.07
N ASN A 88 13.38 -9.81 14.20
CA ASN A 88 14.59 -9.78 13.38
C ASN A 88 15.81 -9.52 14.26
N THR A 89 16.94 -10.15 13.92
CA THR A 89 18.24 -9.82 14.50
C THR A 89 18.62 -8.37 14.21
N TYR A 90 19.54 -7.81 15.00
CA TYR A 90 20.04 -6.46 14.79
C TYR A 90 20.55 -6.25 13.36
N LEU A 91 21.37 -7.17 12.84
CA LEU A 91 21.92 -7.08 11.49
C LEU A 91 20.85 -7.17 10.40
N GLN A 92 19.83 -8.03 10.57
CA GLN A 92 18.70 -8.08 9.63
C GLN A 92 17.98 -6.74 9.58
N ASN A 93 17.65 -6.13 10.72
CA ASN A 93 17.01 -4.82 10.73
C ASN A 93 17.90 -3.72 10.15
N VAL A 94 19.23 -3.78 10.34
CA VAL A 94 20.17 -2.85 9.71
C VAL A 94 20.15 -2.98 8.17
N LEU A 95 20.10 -4.20 7.64
CA LEU A 95 19.97 -4.44 6.20
C LEU A 95 18.63 -3.95 5.66
N VAL A 96 17.53 -4.25 6.36
CA VAL A 96 16.19 -3.74 6.03
C VAL A 96 16.17 -2.21 6.00
N ILE A 97 16.77 -1.54 6.99
CA ILE A 97 16.84 -0.06 7.01
C ILE A 97 17.54 0.48 5.75
N ALA A 98 18.64 -0.14 5.33
CA ALA A 98 19.33 0.25 4.09
C ALA A 98 18.46 0.00 2.85
N HIS A 99 17.81 -1.16 2.78
CA HIS A 99 16.90 -1.54 1.70
C HIS A 99 15.72 -0.58 1.57
N VAL A 100 15.12 -0.17 2.69
CA VAL A 100 14.03 0.82 2.75
C VAL A 100 14.41 2.14 2.08
N PHE A 101 15.64 2.63 2.24
CA PHE A 101 16.06 3.86 1.55
C PHE A 101 16.10 3.69 0.03
N GLY A 102 16.47 2.50 -0.44
CA GLY A 102 16.39 2.14 -1.85
C GLY A 102 14.95 2.14 -2.37
N HIS A 103 14.00 1.57 -1.62
CA HIS A 103 12.57 1.66 -1.96
C HIS A 103 12.08 3.10 -2.05
N LEU A 104 12.42 3.94 -1.07
CA LEU A 104 11.95 5.32 -1.06
C LEU A 104 12.54 6.14 -2.22
N ASP A 105 13.76 5.84 -2.63
CA ASP A 105 14.36 6.40 -3.85
C ASP A 105 13.59 5.95 -5.09
N PHE A 106 13.33 4.65 -5.23
CA PHE A 106 12.53 4.10 -6.31
C PHE A 106 11.15 4.78 -6.37
N PHE A 107 10.48 4.91 -5.24
CA PHE A 107 9.15 5.51 -5.16
C PHE A 107 9.15 6.98 -5.60
N LYS A 108 10.22 7.72 -5.30
CA LYS A 108 10.33 9.13 -5.66
C LYS A 108 10.69 9.34 -7.13
N ASN A 109 11.52 8.47 -7.71
CA ASN A 109 12.14 8.71 -9.01
C ASN A 109 11.54 7.89 -10.15
N ASN A 110 10.90 6.74 -9.87
CA ASN A 110 10.32 5.89 -10.91
C ASN A 110 9.23 6.62 -11.72
N HIS A 111 9.27 6.49 -13.05
CA HIS A 111 8.38 7.22 -13.97
C HIS A 111 6.88 7.00 -13.72
N TRP A 112 6.49 5.79 -13.33
CA TRP A 112 5.10 5.45 -13.03
C TRP A 112 4.79 5.75 -11.57
N TYR A 113 5.67 5.31 -10.67
CA TYR A 113 5.40 5.36 -9.24
C TYR A 113 5.52 6.77 -8.64
N ARG A 114 6.33 7.67 -9.21
CA ARG A 114 6.42 9.09 -8.78
C ARG A 114 5.07 9.81 -8.79
N LYS A 115 4.14 9.34 -9.62
CA LYS A 115 2.81 9.94 -9.80
C LYS A 115 1.74 9.32 -8.89
N SER A 116 2.10 8.32 -8.08
CA SER A 116 1.16 7.69 -7.16
C SER A 116 0.67 8.69 -6.11
N ASN A 117 -0.49 8.43 -5.54
CA ASN A 117 -1.05 9.24 -4.47
C ASN A 117 -0.25 9.05 -3.17
N LYS A 118 0.57 10.05 -2.80
CA LYS A 118 1.34 10.06 -1.54
C LYS A 118 0.48 10.42 -0.30
N ASN A 119 -0.78 10.79 -0.50
CA ASN A 119 -1.76 11.09 0.55
C ASN A 119 -2.71 9.92 0.83
N MET A 120 -2.45 8.73 0.26
CA MET A 120 -3.39 7.61 0.31
C MET A 120 -3.76 7.15 1.73
N LEU A 121 -2.90 7.37 2.73
CA LEU A 121 -3.26 7.13 4.15
C LEU A 121 -4.47 7.97 4.60
N ASN A 122 -4.48 9.26 4.24
CA ASN A 122 -5.58 10.16 4.60
C ASN A 122 -6.81 9.91 3.73
N GLU A 123 -6.63 9.61 2.44
CA GLU A 123 -7.74 9.26 1.54
C GLU A 123 -8.44 7.97 1.99
N ALA A 124 -7.70 6.92 2.33
CA ALA A 124 -8.28 5.68 2.84
C ALA A 124 -9.08 5.88 4.14
N GLU A 125 -8.63 6.78 5.02
CA GLU A 125 -9.40 7.14 6.21
C GLU A 125 -10.69 7.92 5.84
N LEU A 126 -10.64 8.78 4.82
CA LEU A 126 -11.82 9.46 4.29
C LEU A 126 -12.80 8.46 3.67
N HIS A 127 -12.32 7.49 2.90
CA HIS A 127 -13.10 6.40 2.33
C HIS A 127 -13.75 5.55 3.41
N ALA A 128 -13.00 5.16 4.45
CA ALA A 128 -13.53 4.39 5.57
C ALA A 128 -14.64 5.16 6.30
N ARG A 129 -14.48 6.47 6.51
CA ARG A 129 -15.53 7.32 7.08
C ARG A 129 -16.75 7.43 6.17
N LEU A 130 -16.56 7.58 4.86
CA LEU A 130 -17.65 7.62 3.88
C LEU A 130 -18.45 6.32 3.91
N ILE A 131 -17.78 5.17 3.84
CA ILE A 131 -18.41 3.85 3.86
C ILE A 131 -19.22 3.64 5.15
N ARG A 132 -18.67 4.01 6.31
CA ARG A 132 -19.40 3.95 7.59
C ARG A 132 -20.67 4.79 7.57
N ARG A 133 -20.60 6.05 7.11
CA ARG A 133 -21.79 6.92 6.98
C ARG A 133 -22.81 6.36 6.00
N CYS A 134 -22.37 5.79 4.89
CA CYS A 134 -23.26 5.13 3.93
C CYS A 134 -23.96 3.92 4.55
N ALA A 135 -23.25 3.09 5.33
CA ALA A 135 -23.83 1.93 5.99
C ALA A 135 -24.88 2.34 7.04
N GLU A 136 -24.64 3.42 7.78
CA GLU A 136 -25.60 4.00 8.73
C GLU A 136 -26.86 4.53 8.02
N ARG A 137 -26.72 5.15 6.85
CA ARG A 137 -27.82 5.80 6.13
C ARG A 137 -28.62 4.87 5.22
N TYR A 138 -27.95 3.96 4.52
CA TYR A 138 -28.54 3.13 3.45
C TYR A 138 -28.66 1.65 3.84
N GLY A 139 -28.23 1.28 5.05
CA GLY A 139 -28.25 -0.07 5.56
C GLY A 139 -26.98 -0.83 5.26
N ARG A 140 -26.49 -1.58 6.26
CA ARG A 140 -25.23 -2.32 6.19
C ARG A 140 -25.22 -3.35 5.06
N GLU A 141 -26.24 -4.20 4.95
CA GLU A 141 -26.28 -5.28 3.96
C GLU A 141 -26.21 -4.74 2.52
N ARG A 142 -26.90 -3.63 2.25
CA ARG A 142 -26.88 -2.98 0.93
C ARG A 142 -25.49 -2.47 0.58
N VAL A 143 -24.83 -1.80 1.54
CA VAL A 143 -23.47 -1.27 1.34
C VAL A 143 -22.45 -2.41 1.20
N GLU A 144 -22.57 -3.46 2.01
CA GLU A 144 -21.69 -4.63 1.98
C GLU A 144 -21.82 -5.37 0.64
N GLY A 145 -23.04 -5.65 0.17
CA GLY A 145 -23.26 -6.28 -1.13
C GLY A 145 -22.75 -5.43 -2.30
N LEU A 146 -22.82 -4.10 -2.21
CA LEU A 146 -22.18 -3.22 -3.19
C LEU A 146 -20.65 -3.30 -3.12
N LEU A 147 -20.06 -3.27 -1.92
CA LEU A 147 -18.61 -3.38 -1.74
C LEU A 147 -18.08 -4.72 -2.27
N ASP A 148 -18.79 -5.83 -2.06
CA ASP A 148 -18.45 -7.13 -2.65
C ASP A 148 -18.37 -7.05 -4.18
N ALA A 149 -19.38 -6.46 -4.82
CA ALA A 149 -19.41 -6.29 -6.26
C ALA A 149 -18.29 -5.36 -6.76
N LEU A 150 -18.05 -4.25 -6.06
CA LEU A 150 -17.00 -3.28 -6.40
C LEU A 150 -15.60 -3.89 -6.25
N LEU A 151 -15.34 -4.63 -5.18
CA LEU A 151 -14.06 -5.31 -4.93
C LEU A 151 -13.80 -6.41 -5.97
N ALA A 152 -14.83 -7.12 -6.43
CA ALA A 152 -14.70 -8.11 -7.50
C ALA A 152 -14.19 -7.49 -8.81
N VAL A 153 -14.64 -6.26 -9.14
CA VAL A 153 -14.22 -5.56 -10.36
C VAL A 153 -13.01 -4.63 -10.16
N ALA A 154 -12.59 -4.39 -8.92
CA ALA A 154 -11.47 -3.53 -8.58
C ALA A 154 -10.16 -3.97 -9.24
N THR A 155 -9.97 -5.27 -9.45
CA THR A 155 -8.80 -5.84 -10.13
C THR A 155 -8.67 -5.44 -11.61
N THR A 156 -9.73 -4.86 -12.19
CA THR A 156 -9.74 -4.42 -13.59
C THR A 156 -9.10 -3.05 -13.83
N VAL A 157 -8.68 -2.35 -12.77
CA VAL A 157 -7.93 -1.09 -12.90
C VAL A 157 -6.66 -1.28 -13.73
N ASN A 158 -6.19 -0.18 -14.33
CA ASN A 158 -4.88 -0.14 -14.97
C ASN A 158 -4.26 1.24 -14.73
N ALA A 159 -3.51 1.38 -13.64
CA ALA A 159 -2.90 2.65 -13.26
C ALA A 159 -1.78 3.10 -14.22
N PHE A 160 -1.30 2.20 -15.09
CA PHE A 160 -0.32 2.50 -16.13
C PHE A 160 -0.95 3.09 -17.39
N GLU A 161 -2.25 2.86 -17.60
CA GLU A 161 -2.97 3.35 -18.78
C GLU A 161 -3.21 4.85 -18.68
N ARG A 162 -2.69 5.58 -19.66
CA ARG A 162 -2.79 7.04 -19.74
C ARG A 162 -3.78 7.51 -20.78
N ASN A 163 -4.12 6.65 -21.74
CA ASN A 163 -5.13 6.97 -22.74
C ASN A 163 -6.53 6.85 -22.09
N PRO A 164 -7.31 7.95 -21.99
CA PRO A 164 -8.64 7.91 -21.39
C PRO A 164 -9.59 6.93 -22.09
N GLU A 165 -9.50 6.79 -23.41
CA GLU A 165 -10.33 5.86 -24.18
C GLU A 165 -10.00 4.40 -23.86
N ALA A 166 -8.71 4.08 -23.73
CA ALA A 166 -8.28 2.74 -23.35
C ALA A 166 -8.66 2.44 -21.89
N ARG A 167 -8.54 3.43 -20.99
CA ARG A 167 -8.94 3.30 -19.58
C ARG A 167 -10.44 3.03 -19.45
N ARG A 168 -11.28 3.72 -20.24
CA ARG A 168 -12.74 3.50 -20.29
C ARG A 168 -13.16 2.08 -20.70
N ARG A 169 -12.30 1.31 -21.37
CA ARG A 169 -12.58 -0.09 -21.73
C ARG A 169 -12.49 -1.05 -20.54
N ARG A 170 -11.83 -0.63 -19.46
CA ARG A 170 -11.74 -1.43 -18.23
C ARG A 170 -13.04 -1.32 -17.44
N LEU A 171 -13.46 -2.45 -16.85
CA LEU A 171 -14.80 -2.62 -16.30
C LEU A 171 -15.13 -1.58 -15.23
N ILE A 172 -14.24 -1.31 -14.28
CA ILE A 172 -14.51 -0.35 -13.20
C ILE A 172 -14.76 1.08 -13.70
N TYR A 173 -14.02 1.55 -14.71
CA TYR A 173 -14.23 2.88 -15.29
C TYR A 173 -15.47 2.94 -16.17
N TYR A 174 -15.77 1.84 -16.88
CA TYR A 174 -17.01 1.72 -17.64
C TYR A 174 -18.23 1.81 -16.71
N LEU A 175 -18.19 1.11 -15.57
CA LEU A 175 -19.26 1.15 -14.57
C LEU A 175 -19.39 2.54 -13.95
N GLU A 176 -18.29 3.21 -13.62
CA GLU A 176 -18.32 4.58 -13.09
C GLU A 176 -19.08 5.55 -14.01
N GLU A 177 -18.87 5.43 -15.33
CA GLU A 177 -19.46 6.31 -16.34
C GLU A 177 -20.89 5.91 -16.72
N ARG A 178 -21.17 4.60 -16.84
CA ARG A 178 -22.38 4.09 -17.50
C ARG A 178 -23.37 3.39 -16.58
N ALA A 179 -22.94 2.90 -15.43
CA ALA A 179 -23.86 2.20 -14.54
C ALA A 179 -24.86 3.20 -13.92
N PRO A 180 -26.13 2.81 -13.79
CA PRO A 180 -27.18 3.65 -13.20
C PRO A 180 -27.06 3.67 -11.67
N LEU A 181 -25.94 4.19 -11.17
CA LEU A 181 -25.61 4.27 -9.75
C LEU A 181 -26.24 5.51 -9.12
N GLU A 182 -26.77 5.34 -7.91
CA GLU A 182 -27.07 6.46 -7.03
C GLU A 182 -25.78 7.23 -6.69
N GLU A 183 -25.92 8.49 -6.28
CA GLU A 183 -24.77 9.36 -6.00
C GLU A 183 -23.80 8.75 -4.98
N TRP A 184 -24.32 8.16 -3.91
CA TRP A 184 -23.49 7.54 -2.88
C TRP A 184 -22.82 6.24 -3.36
N GLU A 185 -23.48 5.46 -4.23
CA GLU A 185 -22.91 4.24 -4.82
C GLU A 185 -21.73 4.60 -5.74
N ARG A 186 -21.86 5.70 -6.49
CA ARG A 186 -20.77 6.24 -7.31
C ARG A 186 -19.58 6.69 -6.46
N HIS A 187 -19.82 7.35 -5.33
CA HIS A 187 -18.73 7.73 -4.42
C HIS A 187 -18.00 6.50 -3.84
N LEU A 188 -18.73 5.42 -3.50
CA LEU A 188 -18.11 4.18 -3.05
C LEU A 188 -17.27 3.51 -4.15
N LEU A 189 -17.79 3.49 -5.39
CA LEU A 189 -17.03 3.00 -6.54
C LEU A 189 -15.73 3.79 -6.72
N GLN A 190 -15.79 5.12 -6.64
CA GLN A 190 -14.62 5.99 -6.73
C GLN A 190 -13.58 5.70 -5.66
N SER A 191 -14.01 5.57 -4.40
CA SER A 191 -13.13 5.21 -3.29
C SER A 191 -12.42 3.87 -3.52
N VAL A 192 -13.16 2.84 -3.92
CA VAL A 192 -12.59 1.52 -4.22
C VAL A 192 -11.64 1.58 -5.43
N ARG A 193 -12.00 2.32 -6.48
CA ARG A 193 -11.18 2.51 -7.68
C ARG A 193 -9.85 3.18 -7.34
N GLU A 194 -9.87 4.26 -6.56
CA GLU A 194 -8.68 5.04 -6.22
C GLU A 194 -7.70 4.23 -5.35
N GLU A 195 -8.21 3.47 -4.39
CA GLU A 195 -7.39 2.53 -3.63
C GLU A 195 -6.82 1.43 -4.53
N ALA A 196 -7.65 0.86 -5.42
CA ALA A 196 -7.20 -0.17 -6.35
C ALA A 196 -6.10 0.34 -7.31
N GLU A 197 -6.23 1.56 -7.84
CA GLU A 197 -5.20 2.20 -8.66
C GLU A 197 -3.88 2.38 -7.91
N TYR A 198 -3.95 2.75 -6.62
CA TYR A 198 -2.77 2.86 -5.76
C TYR A 198 -2.05 1.51 -5.59
N PHE A 199 -2.80 0.44 -5.32
CA PHE A 199 -2.21 -0.89 -5.17
C PHE A 199 -1.77 -1.54 -6.49
N ASP A 200 -2.43 -1.24 -7.60
CA ASP A 200 -2.05 -1.73 -8.94
C ASP A 200 -0.65 -1.26 -9.33
N LEU A 201 -0.27 -0.02 -8.97
CA LEU A 201 1.10 0.47 -9.14
C LEU A 201 2.09 -0.35 -8.32
N ILE A 202 1.81 -0.56 -7.02
CA ILE A 202 2.69 -1.33 -6.11
C ILE A 202 2.94 -2.73 -6.67
N GLN A 203 1.87 -3.45 -6.97
CA GLN A 203 1.93 -4.84 -7.40
C GLN A 203 2.70 -4.99 -8.72
N ARG A 204 2.45 -4.11 -9.68
CA ARG A 204 3.11 -4.19 -11.00
C ARG A 204 4.55 -3.73 -10.99
N THR A 205 4.95 -2.85 -10.08
CA THR A 205 6.35 -2.42 -9.95
C THR A 205 7.16 -3.27 -8.98
N HIS A 206 6.56 -4.21 -8.27
CA HIS A 206 7.17 -4.94 -7.15
C HIS A 206 8.56 -5.51 -7.48
N ILE A 207 8.70 -6.29 -8.56
CA ILE A 207 9.98 -6.92 -8.92
C ILE A 207 11.08 -5.87 -9.18
N ILE A 208 10.75 -4.78 -9.88
CA ILE A 208 11.71 -3.72 -10.20
C ILE A 208 12.05 -2.92 -8.94
N ASN A 209 11.07 -2.70 -8.06
CA ASN A 209 11.26 -2.05 -6.77
C ASN A 209 12.24 -2.84 -5.88
N GLU A 210 12.04 -4.15 -5.74
CA GLU A 210 12.97 -5.01 -4.98
C GLU A 210 14.38 -5.03 -5.58
N GLY A 211 14.47 -5.11 -6.90
CA GLY A 211 15.75 -5.04 -7.60
C GLY A 211 16.48 -3.70 -7.41
N TRP A 212 15.74 -2.59 -7.44
CA TRP A 212 16.29 -1.25 -7.19
C TRP A 212 16.79 -1.09 -5.77
N ALA A 213 16.03 -1.59 -4.79
CA ALA A 213 16.40 -1.50 -3.38
C ALA A 213 17.60 -2.38 -2.99
N THR A 214 17.92 -3.38 -3.81
CA THR A 214 19.06 -4.29 -3.61
C THR A 214 20.33 -3.82 -4.34
N PHE A 215 20.32 -2.70 -5.08
CA PHE A 215 21.47 -2.29 -5.89
C PHE A 215 22.66 -1.84 -5.03
N VAL A 216 23.61 -2.76 -4.85
CA VAL A 216 24.99 -2.48 -4.44
C VAL A 216 25.79 -2.15 -5.69
N GLU A 217 26.40 -0.96 -5.74
CA GLU A 217 27.40 -0.62 -6.78
C GLU A 217 28.43 -1.77 -6.88
N ALA A 218 28.62 -2.29 -8.09
CA ALA A 218 29.74 -3.16 -8.45
C ALA A 218 30.96 -2.31 -8.81
#